data_AF-A0A7K2MT03-F1
#
_entry.id   AF-A0A7K2MT03-F1
#
_cell.length_a   1.000
_cell.length_b   1.000
_cell.length_c   1.000
_cell.angle_alpha   90.00
_cell.angle_beta   90.00
_cell.angle_gamma   90.00
#
_symmetry.space_group_name_H-M   'P 1'
#
loop_
_entity.id
_entity.type
_entity.pdbx_description
1 polymer ?
#
loop_
_entity_poly.entity_id
_entity_poly.type
_entity_poly.pdbx_seq_one_letter_code
_entity_poly.pdbx_strand_id
1 'polypeptide(L)'
;MPQTFEENDDGSKNVSEHRGSAGGSALFPRTGTVLPWVLTGPGAAAVRARSEALRTHLRASTAWSPTGVGQALLAGAGAGADTHRTVVLAGDRAQTLDALAALSAGADHPAVFTGTRADASPAGPVFVFPGQGSQWTGMARELLDAAPVFARKLHDCADAFAPYLGHSLLDSVTGAAGGPELLGADVVQPALFAVMVALTDLWSAAGVTPGAVLGHSLGELAAAHVAGALSLDDSARVVARWSQAQAT
;
A
#
# COMPACT_ATOMS: atom_id res chain seq x y z
N MET A 1 -21.89 57.01 -26.85
CA MET A 1 -22.65 55.76 -27.09
C MET A 1 -22.36 55.29 -28.51
N PRO A 2 -22.23 53.98 -28.81
CA PRO A 2 -21.45 52.98 -28.09
C PRO A 2 -20.53 52.13 -29.02
N GLN A 3 -19.61 51.42 -28.35
CA GLN A 3 -18.89 50.16 -28.63
C GLN A 3 -18.92 49.45 -29.99
N THR A 4 -17.77 48.88 -30.36
CA THR A 4 -17.66 47.44 -30.64
C THR A 4 -16.25 46.94 -30.33
N PHE A 5 -16.19 45.96 -29.41
CA PHE A 5 -15.08 45.08 -29.13
C PHE A 5 -15.15 43.92 -30.14
N GLU A 6 -14.02 43.52 -30.73
CA GLU A 6 -13.85 42.14 -31.19
C GLU A 6 -12.49 41.64 -30.69
N GLU A 7 -12.61 40.67 -29.78
CA GLU A 7 -11.56 39.87 -29.17
C GLU A 7 -11.46 38.59 -30.00
N ASN A 8 -10.25 38.22 -30.43
CA ASN A 8 -9.97 36.87 -30.91
C ASN A 8 -8.68 36.39 -30.25
N ASP A 9 -8.89 35.57 -29.23
CA ASP A 9 -7.97 34.69 -28.54
C ASP A 9 -7.72 33.44 -29.43
N ASP A 10 -6.47 33.16 -29.77
CA ASP A 10 -6.06 31.83 -30.22
C ASP A 10 -4.93 31.33 -29.31
N GLY A 11 -5.37 30.59 -28.31
CA GLY A 11 -4.53 29.87 -27.38
C GLY A 11 -3.77 28.73 -28.06
N SER A 12 -2.45 28.90 -28.16
CA SER A 12 -1.52 27.79 -28.32
C SER A 12 -0.62 27.69 -27.08
N LYS A 13 -1.16 27.10 -26.00
CA LYS A 13 -0.33 26.66 -24.87
C LYS A 13 0.40 25.37 -25.27
N ASN A 14 1.72 25.49 -25.45
CA ASN A 14 2.66 24.39 -25.53
C ASN A 14 2.51 23.47 -24.32
N VAL A 15 1.88 22.31 -24.52
CA VAL A 15 1.95 21.19 -23.57
C VAL A 15 3.25 20.44 -23.86
N SER A 16 4.26 20.65 -23.02
CA SER A 16 5.47 19.83 -23.06
C SER A 16 5.12 18.42 -22.58
N GLU A 17 5.18 17.46 -23.50
CA GLU A 17 5.09 16.02 -23.19
C GLU A 17 6.23 15.62 -22.24
N HIS A 18 5.91 15.44 -20.97
CA HIS A 18 6.75 14.70 -20.04
C HIS A 18 6.64 13.22 -20.36
N ARG A 19 7.52 12.72 -21.22
CA ARG A 19 7.79 11.29 -21.33
C ARG A 19 8.43 10.81 -20.03
N GLY A 20 7.60 10.25 -19.15
CA GLY A 20 8.04 9.58 -17.94
C GLY A 20 9.02 8.46 -18.27
N SER A 21 10.26 8.62 -17.83
CA SER A 21 11.25 7.55 -17.80
C SER A 21 10.75 6.46 -16.85
N ALA A 22 10.55 5.25 -17.37
CA ALA A 22 10.23 4.05 -16.61
C ALA A 22 11.44 3.60 -15.76
N GLY A 23 11.72 4.36 -14.71
CA GLY A 23 12.58 3.97 -13.60
C GLY A 23 11.70 3.62 -12.40
N GLY A 24 10.91 2.55 -12.51
CA GLY A 24 10.07 2.09 -11.41
C GLY A 24 10.95 1.64 -10.25
N SER A 25 11.08 2.46 -9.21
CA SER A 25 11.71 2.04 -7.96
C SER A 25 10.97 0.82 -7.43
N ALA A 26 11.69 -0.25 -7.10
CA ALA A 26 11.08 -1.46 -6.59
C ALA A 26 10.31 -1.14 -5.29
N LEU A 27 9.09 -1.67 -5.15
CA LEU A 27 8.24 -1.47 -3.96
C LEU A 27 8.96 -1.91 -2.68
N PHE A 28 9.70 -3.01 -2.79
CA PHE A 28 10.55 -3.58 -1.77
C PHE A 28 11.87 -4.02 -2.44
N PRO A 29 13.02 -3.95 -1.75
CA PRO A 29 14.23 -4.63 -2.16
C PRO A 29 13.94 -6.12 -2.35
N ARG A 30 14.58 -6.76 -3.35
CA ARG A 30 14.39 -8.20 -3.64
C ARG A 30 15.04 -9.15 -2.61
N THR A 31 15.26 -8.68 -1.39
CA THR A 31 15.93 -9.40 -0.30
C THR A 31 14.95 -10.08 0.65
N GLY A 32 13.63 -9.87 0.50
CA GLY A 32 12.61 -10.53 1.31
C GLY A 32 12.54 -12.04 1.09
N THR A 33 12.30 -12.80 2.16
CA THR A 33 12.13 -14.26 2.13
C THR A 33 10.70 -14.69 1.79
N VAL A 34 9.71 -13.83 2.01
CA VAL A 34 8.30 -14.10 1.73
C VAL A 34 7.95 -13.57 0.34
N LEU A 35 7.57 -14.47 -0.56
CA LEU A 35 7.16 -14.14 -1.92
C LEU A 35 5.73 -14.61 -2.19
N PRO A 36 4.84 -13.72 -2.69
CA PRO A 36 3.48 -14.12 -3.02
C PRO A 36 3.46 -15.03 -4.24
N TRP A 37 2.96 -16.25 -4.05
CA TRP A 37 2.72 -17.20 -5.13
C TRP A 37 1.25 -17.22 -5.49
N VAL A 38 0.94 -16.80 -6.72
CA VAL A 38 -0.43 -16.65 -7.20
C VAL A 38 -0.84 -17.89 -7.99
N LEU A 39 -1.80 -18.65 -7.47
CA LEU A 39 -2.48 -19.72 -8.20
C LEU A 39 -3.84 -19.22 -8.66
N THR A 40 -4.19 -19.49 -9.91
CA THR A 40 -5.48 -19.09 -10.49
C THR A 40 -6.21 -20.31 -11.03
N GLY A 41 -7.49 -20.20 -11.33
CA GLY A 41 -8.26 -21.26 -12.00
C GLY A 41 -9.73 -20.87 -12.20
N PRO A 42 -10.47 -21.58 -13.06
CA PRO A 42 -11.90 -21.30 -13.29
C PRO A 42 -12.80 -21.61 -12.08
N GLY A 43 -12.26 -22.30 -11.08
CA GLY A 43 -12.95 -22.72 -9.88
C GLY A 43 -11.99 -23.21 -8.81
N ALA A 44 -12.44 -23.30 -7.56
CA ALA A 44 -11.63 -23.79 -6.44
C ALA A 44 -10.99 -25.15 -6.73
N ALA A 45 -11.71 -26.09 -7.37
CA ALA A 45 -11.17 -27.41 -7.71
C ALA A 45 -9.95 -27.36 -8.65
N ALA A 46 -9.95 -26.45 -9.63
CA ALA A 46 -8.83 -26.28 -10.54
C ALA A 46 -7.61 -25.68 -9.82
N VAL A 47 -7.83 -24.74 -8.89
CA VAL A 47 -6.76 -24.21 -8.03
C VAL A 47 -6.17 -25.30 -7.15
N ARG A 48 -7.01 -26.16 -6.55
CA ARG A 48 -6.54 -27.31 -5.75
C ARG A 48 -5.70 -28.29 -6.56
N ALA A 49 -6.13 -28.62 -7.78
CA ALA A 49 -5.36 -29.48 -8.68
C ALA A 49 -4.01 -28.87 -9.08
N ARG A 50 -3.98 -27.56 -9.37
CA ARG A 50 -2.72 -26.82 -9.65
C ARG A 50 -1.81 -26.79 -8.43
N SER A 51 -2.36 -26.59 -7.23
CA SER A 51 -1.62 -26.64 -5.97
C SER A 51 -0.96 -28.01 -5.75
N GLU A 52 -1.68 -29.10 -6.02
CA GLU A 52 -1.15 -30.45 -5.87
C GLU A 52 -0.05 -30.76 -6.90
N ALA A 53 -0.25 -30.35 -8.14
CA ALA A 53 0.76 -30.50 -9.19
C ALA A 53 2.04 -29.71 -8.86
N LEU A 54 1.90 -28.48 -8.38
CA LEU A 54 3.02 -27.66 -7.93
C LEU A 54 3.73 -28.32 -6.75
N ARG A 55 2.98 -28.78 -5.73
CA ARG A 55 3.54 -29.46 -4.56
C ARG A 55 4.33 -30.71 -4.93
N THR A 56 3.80 -31.52 -5.85
CA THR A 56 4.48 -32.72 -6.37
C THR A 56 5.77 -32.35 -7.09
N HIS A 57 5.73 -31.34 -7.97
CA HIS A 57 6.92 -30.85 -8.68
C HIS A 57 8.00 -30.35 -7.70
N LEU A 58 7.61 -29.55 -6.70
CA LEU A 58 8.55 -29.00 -5.71
C LEU A 58 9.10 -30.07 -4.77
N ARG A 59 8.42 -31.20 -4.58
CA ARG A 59 8.93 -32.35 -3.81
C ARG A 59 9.93 -33.18 -4.60
N ALA A 60 9.74 -33.30 -5.92
CA ALA A 60 10.61 -34.09 -6.79
C ALA A 60 12.02 -33.49 -6.96
N SER A 61 12.20 -32.20 -6.71
CA SER A 61 13.50 -31.52 -6.78
C SER A 61 13.67 -30.51 -5.65
N THR A 62 14.91 -30.36 -5.18
CA THR A 62 15.31 -29.27 -4.28
C THR A 62 15.91 -28.08 -5.03
N ALA A 63 16.21 -28.24 -6.32
CA ALA A 63 16.82 -27.22 -7.17
C ALA A 63 15.75 -26.29 -7.77
N TRP A 64 15.14 -25.45 -6.95
CA TRP A 64 14.27 -24.37 -7.39
C TRP A 64 14.52 -23.09 -6.62
N SER A 65 14.20 -21.96 -7.24
CA SER A 65 14.22 -20.65 -6.58
C SER A 65 12.81 -20.19 -6.27
N PRO A 66 12.52 -19.70 -5.05
CA PRO A 66 11.20 -19.19 -4.72
C PRO A 66 10.71 -18.10 -5.68
N THR A 67 11.62 -17.22 -6.09
CA THR A 67 11.34 -16.16 -7.07
C THR A 67 11.00 -16.72 -8.45
N GLY A 68 11.75 -17.72 -8.94
CA GLY A 68 11.50 -18.32 -10.25
C GLY A 68 10.14 -19.02 -10.31
N VAL A 69 9.76 -19.73 -9.23
CA VAL A 69 8.43 -20.33 -9.11
C VAL A 69 7.34 -19.25 -9.12
N GLY A 70 7.49 -18.20 -8.31
CA GLY A 70 6.54 -17.09 -8.28
C GLY A 70 6.37 -16.41 -9.64
N GLN A 71 7.46 -16.19 -10.37
CA GLN A 71 7.43 -15.63 -11.73
C GLN A 71 6.73 -16.55 -12.72
N ALA A 72 6.99 -17.86 -12.69
CA ALA A 72 6.34 -18.83 -13.55
C ALA A 72 4.82 -18.91 -13.27
N LEU A 73 4.43 -18.88 -12.00
CA LEU A 73 3.03 -18.83 -11.59
C LEU A 73 2.33 -17.57 -12.07
N LEU A 74 2.97 -16.41 -11.94
CA LEU A 74 2.43 -15.14 -12.41
C LEU A 74 2.28 -15.10 -13.94
N ALA A 75 3.25 -15.65 -14.68
CA ALA A 75 3.19 -15.73 -16.14
C ALA A 75 2.03 -16.61 -16.63
N GLY A 76 1.63 -17.62 -15.86
CA GLY A 76 0.46 -18.45 -16.13
C GLY A 76 -0.86 -17.90 -15.58
N ALA A 77 -0.83 -16.85 -14.76
CA ALA A 77 -2.01 -16.28 -14.14
C ALA A 77 -2.74 -15.35 -15.12
N GLY A 78 -4.06 -15.54 -15.28
CA GLY A 78 -4.91 -14.63 -16.07
C GLY A 78 -5.39 -15.18 -17.43
N ALA A 79 -5.31 -16.49 -17.67
CA ALA A 79 -6.08 -17.11 -18.74
C ALA A 79 -7.59 -16.81 -18.50
N GLY A 80 -8.27 -16.23 -19.49
CA GLY A 80 -9.48 -15.41 -19.29
C GLY A 80 -10.69 -16.03 -18.59
N ALA A 81 -10.72 -17.35 -18.36
CA ALA A 81 -11.76 -18.03 -17.59
C ALA A 81 -11.45 -18.15 -16.08
N ASP A 82 -10.27 -17.71 -15.63
CA ASP A 82 -9.83 -17.90 -14.25
C ASP A 82 -10.49 -16.90 -13.29
N THR A 83 -11.54 -17.37 -12.61
CA THR A 83 -12.31 -16.59 -11.63
C THR A 83 -11.79 -16.74 -10.21
N HIS A 84 -11.15 -17.85 -9.86
CA HIS A 84 -10.60 -18.09 -8.53
C HIS A 84 -9.12 -17.75 -8.51
N ARG A 85 -8.70 -17.04 -7.46
CA ARG A 85 -7.32 -16.65 -7.20
C ARG A 85 -6.97 -17.00 -5.77
N THR A 86 -5.85 -17.68 -5.60
CA THR A 86 -5.30 -17.98 -4.29
C THR A 86 -3.86 -17.50 -4.25
N VAL A 87 -3.51 -16.80 -3.17
CA VAL A 87 -2.14 -16.37 -2.88
C VAL A 87 -1.61 -17.22 -1.73
N VAL A 88 -0.42 -17.79 -1.91
CA VAL A 88 0.34 -18.45 -0.85
C VAL A 88 1.46 -17.49 -0.42
N LEU A 89 1.50 -17.12 0.87
CA LEU A 89 2.52 -16.28 1.50
C LEU A 89 3.35 -17.10 2.48
N ALA A 90 4.42 -17.76 2.01
CA ALA A 90 5.30 -18.57 2.86
C ALA A 90 6.75 -18.12 2.72
N GLY A 91 7.50 -18.13 3.83
CA GLY A 91 8.88 -17.64 3.90
C GLY A 91 9.95 -18.72 3.69
N ASP A 92 9.56 -19.99 3.83
CA ASP A 92 10.47 -21.12 3.65
C ASP A 92 9.79 -22.30 2.92
N ARG A 93 10.62 -23.29 2.54
CA ARG A 93 10.19 -24.47 1.80
C ARG A 93 9.17 -25.31 2.56
N ALA A 94 9.35 -25.51 3.87
CA ALA A 94 8.48 -26.39 4.65
C ALA A 94 7.10 -25.77 4.78
N GLN A 95 7.03 -24.48 5.14
CA GLN A 95 5.80 -23.69 5.18
C GLN A 95 5.09 -23.67 3.82
N THR A 96 5.85 -23.52 2.74
CA THR A 96 5.28 -23.50 1.38
C THR A 96 4.64 -24.85 1.03
N LEU A 97 5.33 -25.96 1.30
CA LEU A 97 4.81 -27.30 1.00
C LEU A 97 3.61 -27.65 1.88
N ASP A 98 3.57 -27.16 3.12
CA ASP A 98 2.44 -27.33 4.03
C ASP A 98 1.21 -26.52 3.58
N ALA A 99 1.40 -25.24 3.25
CA ALA A 99 0.36 -24.39 2.69
C ALA A 99 -0.25 -24.95 1.39
N LEU A 100 0.59 -25.48 0.49
CA LEU A 100 0.13 -26.13 -0.73
C LEU A 100 -0.60 -27.45 -0.44
N ALA A 101 -0.22 -28.20 0.60
CA ALA A 101 -0.94 -29.40 1.00
C ALA A 101 -2.33 -29.07 1.53
N ALA A 102 -2.44 -28.08 2.42
CA ALA A 102 -3.71 -27.59 2.95
C ALA A 102 -4.61 -27.07 1.82
N LEU A 103 -4.07 -26.22 0.93
CA LEU A 103 -4.81 -25.73 -0.24
C LEU A 103 -5.32 -26.88 -1.12
N SER A 104 -4.48 -27.87 -1.42
CA SER A 104 -4.87 -29.03 -2.25
C SER A 104 -5.99 -29.86 -1.61
N ALA A 105 -5.99 -29.97 -0.28
CA ALA A 105 -7.03 -30.63 0.50
C ALA A 105 -8.31 -29.78 0.67
N GLY A 106 -8.26 -28.48 0.34
CA GLY A 106 -9.36 -27.54 0.61
C GLY A 106 -9.49 -27.18 2.09
N ALA A 107 -8.42 -27.28 2.86
CA ALA A 107 -8.36 -26.90 4.25
C ALA A 107 -7.86 -25.45 4.42
N ASP A 108 -8.29 -24.81 5.51
CA ASP A 108 -7.80 -23.48 5.88
C ASP A 108 -6.33 -23.53 6.30
N HIS A 109 -5.59 -22.48 5.97
CA HIS A 109 -4.19 -22.34 6.35
C HIS A 109 -3.83 -20.85 6.44
N PRO A 110 -3.10 -20.40 7.49
CA PRO A 110 -2.83 -18.98 7.73
C PRO A 110 -2.03 -18.28 6.61
N ALA A 111 -1.25 -19.05 5.84
CA ALA A 111 -0.51 -18.55 4.67
C ALA A 111 -1.31 -18.56 3.36
N VAL A 112 -2.57 -18.99 3.35
CA VAL A 112 -3.37 -19.19 2.13
C VAL A 112 -4.53 -18.20 2.10
N PHE A 113 -4.53 -17.33 1.10
CA PHE A 113 -5.55 -16.30 0.91
C PHE A 113 -6.30 -16.58 -0.38
N THR A 114 -7.60 -16.86 -0.30
CA THR A 114 -8.43 -17.16 -1.47
C THR A 114 -9.44 -16.06 -1.71
N GLY A 115 -9.61 -15.69 -2.98
CA GLY A 115 -10.62 -14.76 -3.44
C GLY A 115 -11.18 -15.19 -4.79
N THR A 116 -12.42 -14.79 -5.05
CA THR A 116 -13.00 -14.85 -6.38
C THR A 116 -12.93 -13.46 -7.00
N ARG A 117 -12.65 -13.40 -8.31
CA ARG A 117 -12.75 -12.17 -9.07
C ARG A 117 -14.21 -11.76 -9.07
N ALA A 118 -14.54 -10.73 -8.30
CA ALA A 118 -15.78 -10.00 -8.45
C ALA A 118 -15.72 -9.13 -9.73
N ASP A 119 -16.88 -8.74 -10.24
CA ASP A 119 -16.95 -7.69 -11.24
C ASP A 119 -16.33 -6.42 -10.64
N ALA A 120 -15.22 -5.98 -11.22
CA ALA A 120 -14.52 -4.81 -10.72
C ALA A 120 -15.39 -3.57 -10.95
N SER A 121 -15.66 -2.81 -9.89
CA SER A 121 -16.23 -1.47 -10.04
C SER A 121 -15.29 -0.63 -10.92
N PRO A 122 -15.79 0.08 -11.95
CA PRO A 122 -14.95 0.94 -12.77
C PRO A 122 -14.31 2.08 -11.96
N ALA A 123 -14.88 2.41 -10.80
CA ALA A 123 -14.32 3.41 -9.91
C ALA A 123 -13.03 2.92 -9.22
N GLY A 124 -12.83 1.61 -9.01
CA GLY A 124 -11.71 1.10 -8.21
C GLY A 124 -12.03 0.99 -6.71
N PRO A 125 -11.03 0.69 -5.86
CA PRO A 125 -11.23 0.50 -4.42
C PRO A 125 -11.50 1.81 -3.68
N VAL A 126 -12.14 1.73 -2.51
CA VAL A 126 -12.25 2.85 -1.57
C VAL A 126 -11.13 2.74 -0.54
N PHE A 127 -10.34 3.79 -0.37
CA PHE A 127 -9.37 3.86 0.73
C PHE A 127 -10.02 4.47 1.96
N VAL A 128 -9.97 3.76 3.08
CA VAL A 128 -10.59 4.16 4.34
C VAL A 128 -9.49 4.56 5.33
N PHE A 129 -9.58 5.78 5.81
CA PHE A 129 -8.64 6.41 6.72
C PHE A 129 -9.27 6.50 8.12
N PRO A 130 -8.85 5.66 9.08
CA PRO A 130 -9.40 5.71 10.43
C PRO A 130 -8.93 6.95 11.20
N GLY A 131 -9.62 7.24 12.30
CA GLY A 131 -9.16 8.22 13.28
C GLY A 131 -8.10 7.64 14.23
N GLN A 132 -7.94 8.28 15.38
CA GLN A 132 -7.07 7.79 16.46
C GLN A 132 -7.58 6.46 17.03
N GLY A 133 -6.67 5.55 17.38
CA GLY A 133 -6.96 4.26 18.04
C GLY A 133 -6.23 3.06 17.42
N SER A 134 -5.70 3.19 16.20
CA SER A 134 -4.96 2.14 15.49
C SER A 134 -3.45 2.17 15.71
N GLN A 135 -2.94 3.16 16.47
CA GLN A 135 -1.51 3.34 16.69
C GLN A 135 -0.92 2.27 17.60
N TRP A 136 0.33 1.90 17.33
CA TRP A 136 1.15 1.04 18.18
C TRP A 136 2.62 1.43 18.07
N THR A 137 3.40 1.16 19.11
CA THR A 137 4.82 1.55 19.17
C THR A 137 5.63 0.82 18.09
N GLY A 138 6.27 1.57 17.20
CA GLY A 138 7.07 1.01 16.11
C GLY A 138 6.31 0.71 14.82
N MET A 139 5.09 1.25 14.66
CA MET A 139 4.21 0.96 13.53
C MET A 139 4.76 1.20 12.14
N ALA A 140 5.79 2.04 12.01
CA ALA A 140 6.44 2.36 10.73
C ALA A 140 7.80 1.67 10.53
N ARG A 141 8.38 1.08 11.58
CA ARG A 141 9.82 0.75 11.64
C ARG A 141 10.26 -0.19 10.52
N GLU A 142 9.56 -1.31 10.35
CA GLU A 142 9.96 -2.30 9.34
C GLU A 142 9.77 -1.80 7.91
N LEU A 143 8.72 -1.01 7.66
CA LEU A 143 8.47 -0.42 6.34
C LEU A 143 9.42 0.72 6.01
N LEU A 144 9.93 1.44 7.01
CA LEU A 144 10.96 2.45 6.82
C LEU A 144 12.24 1.83 6.24
N ASP A 145 12.61 0.64 6.72
CA ASP A 145 13.78 -0.10 6.25
C ASP A 145 13.51 -0.85 4.92
N ALA A 146 12.32 -1.43 4.78
CA ALA A 146 12.02 -2.38 3.71
C ALA A 146 11.31 -1.77 2.49
N ALA A 147 10.70 -0.58 2.57
CA ALA A 147 9.87 -0.04 1.51
C ALA A 147 10.29 1.41 1.14
N PRO A 148 11.16 1.59 0.12
CA PRO A 148 11.69 2.92 -0.23
C PRO A 148 10.62 3.96 -0.59
N VAL A 149 9.48 3.53 -1.12
CA VAL A 149 8.33 4.41 -1.42
C VAL A 149 7.70 4.94 -0.14
N PHE A 150 7.40 4.03 0.80
CA PHE A 150 6.87 4.38 2.11
C PHE A 150 7.85 5.28 2.87
N ALA A 151 9.13 4.89 2.90
CA ALA A 151 10.17 5.62 3.61
C ALA A 151 10.30 7.06 3.11
N ARG A 152 10.34 7.28 1.79
CA ARG A 152 10.38 8.63 1.22
C ARG A 152 9.18 9.46 1.64
N LYS A 153 7.95 8.95 1.47
CA LYS A 153 6.75 9.71 1.84
C LYS A 153 6.70 10.02 3.34
N LEU A 154 7.17 9.09 4.18
CA LEU A 154 7.22 9.31 5.63
C LEU A 154 8.23 10.40 6.01
N HIS A 155 9.37 10.50 5.30
CA HIS A 155 10.30 11.62 5.45
C HIS A 155 9.71 12.94 4.96
N ASP A 156 9.04 12.95 3.79
CA ASP A 156 8.34 14.14 3.29
C ASP A 156 7.33 14.67 4.34
N CYS A 157 6.58 13.77 4.97
CA CYS A 157 5.67 14.12 6.06
C CYS A 157 6.45 14.69 7.26
N ALA A 158 7.53 14.02 7.70
CA ALA A 158 8.33 14.49 8.83
C ALA A 158 8.86 15.91 8.60
N ASP A 159 9.34 16.21 7.39
CA ASP A 159 9.81 17.55 7.00
C ASP A 159 8.67 18.58 7.04
N ALA A 160 7.48 18.24 6.52
CA ALA A 160 6.32 19.12 6.53
C ALA A 160 5.80 19.40 7.97
N PHE A 161 5.92 18.43 8.87
CA PHE A 161 5.52 18.58 10.27
C PHE A 161 6.57 19.27 11.16
N ALA A 162 7.84 19.28 10.77
CA ALA A 162 8.94 19.79 11.58
C ALA A 162 8.73 21.24 12.11
N PRO A 163 8.14 22.19 11.37
CA PRO A 163 7.88 23.54 11.88
C PRO A 163 6.81 23.62 12.99
N TYR A 164 6.01 22.57 13.16
CA TYR A 164 4.84 22.56 14.04
C TYR A 164 5.00 21.66 15.26
N LEU A 165 5.91 20.67 15.21
CA LEU A 165 6.12 19.71 16.29
C LEU A 165 7.35 20.08 17.12
N GLY A 166 7.26 19.88 18.43
CA GLY A 166 8.39 20.02 19.36
C GLY A 166 9.27 18.77 19.47
N HIS A 167 9.04 17.75 18.62
CA HIS A 167 9.68 16.45 18.67
C HIS A 167 9.86 15.86 17.27
N SER A 168 10.71 14.84 17.14
CA SER A 168 10.87 14.08 15.90
C SER A 168 9.64 13.21 15.65
N LEU A 169 8.99 13.39 14.49
CA LEU A 169 7.90 12.52 14.05
C LEU A 169 8.38 11.10 13.77
N LEU A 170 9.59 10.97 13.18
CA LEU A 170 10.18 9.67 12.87
C LEU A 170 10.46 8.86 14.14
N ASP A 171 10.97 9.51 15.19
CA ASP A 171 11.25 8.84 16.46
C ASP A 171 9.96 8.34 17.11
N SER A 172 8.86 9.11 17.02
CA SER A 172 7.53 8.72 17.50
C SER A 172 7.00 7.46 16.79
N VAL A 173 7.02 7.45 15.46
CA VAL A 173 6.43 6.34 14.67
C VAL A 173 7.29 5.07 14.68
N THR A 174 8.61 5.22 14.87
CA THR A 174 9.55 4.08 14.96
C THR A 174 9.69 3.55 16.39
N GLY A 175 9.23 4.30 17.39
CA GLY A 175 9.43 3.95 18.80
C GLY A 175 10.90 3.98 19.20
N ALA A 176 11.68 4.91 18.63
CA ALA A 176 13.09 5.06 18.94
C ALA A 176 13.30 5.35 20.43
N ALA A 177 14.41 4.86 21.00
CA ALA A 177 14.72 5.09 22.41
C ALA A 177 14.84 6.60 22.70
N GLY A 178 14.03 7.11 23.62
CA GLY A 178 13.96 8.53 23.94
C GLY A 178 13.02 9.36 23.04
N GLY A 179 12.38 8.74 22.05
CA GLY A 179 11.28 9.33 21.30
C GLY A 179 10.00 9.45 22.16
N PRO A 180 9.07 10.35 21.80
CA PRO A 180 7.85 10.56 22.58
C PRO A 180 6.89 9.38 22.39
N GLU A 181 6.20 9.01 23.46
CA GLU A 181 5.20 7.95 23.43
C GLU A 181 3.93 8.38 22.68
N LEU A 182 3.29 7.43 22.01
CA LEU A 182 2.06 7.63 21.25
C LEU A 182 0.82 7.69 22.18
N LEU A 183 0.80 8.66 23.10
CA LEU A 183 -0.27 8.83 24.10
C LEU A 183 -1.07 10.14 23.92
N GLY A 184 -0.39 11.26 23.65
CA GLY A 184 -1.02 12.58 23.47
C GLY A 184 -1.58 12.77 22.05
N ALA A 185 -2.71 13.47 21.92
CA ALA A 185 -3.30 13.77 20.61
C ALA A 185 -2.30 14.50 19.69
N ASP A 186 -1.53 15.43 20.26
CA ASP A 186 -0.49 16.20 19.61
C ASP A 186 0.68 15.36 19.08
N VAL A 187 0.90 14.17 19.61
CA VAL A 187 1.90 13.20 19.13
C VAL A 187 1.27 12.16 18.20
N VAL A 188 0.14 11.58 18.62
CA VAL A 188 -0.52 10.45 17.93
C VAL A 188 -1.12 10.87 16.59
N GLN A 189 -1.76 12.03 16.52
CA GLN A 189 -2.48 12.43 15.31
C GLN A 189 -1.53 12.76 14.13
N PRO A 190 -0.44 13.53 14.31
CA PRO A 190 0.57 13.70 13.26
C PRO A 190 1.21 12.37 12.82
N ALA A 191 1.54 11.50 13.78
CA ALA A 191 2.12 10.19 13.53
C ALA A 191 1.20 9.30 12.68
N LEU A 192 -0.08 9.21 13.03
CA LEU A 192 -1.08 8.43 12.28
C LEU A 192 -1.33 9.01 10.89
N PHE A 193 -1.44 10.33 10.76
CA PHE A 193 -1.57 10.98 9.45
C PHE A 193 -0.41 10.59 8.54
N ALA A 194 0.83 10.73 9.02
CA ALA A 194 2.03 10.47 8.23
C ALA A 194 2.11 9.00 7.78
N VAL A 195 1.77 8.05 8.65
CA VAL A 195 1.74 6.62 8.30
C VAL A 195 0.64 6.30 7.30
N MET A 196 -0.57 6.83 7.47
CA MET A 196 -1.68 6.62 6.53
C MET A 196 -1.36 7.14 5.12
N VAL A 197 -0.75 8.34 5.03
CA VAL A 197 -0.34 8.93 3.75
C VAL A 197 0.79 8.11 3.12
N ALA A 198 1.80 7.69 3.91
CA ALA A 198 2.89 6.85 3.40
C ALA A 198 2.42 5.46 2.93
N LEU A 199 1.44 4.85 3.60
CA LEU A 199 0.80 3.61 3.16
C LEU A 199 0.01 3.80 1.85
N THR A 200 -0.61 4.95 1.65
CA THR A 200 -1.34 5.27 0.42
C THR A 200 -0.40 5.30 -0.79
N ASP A 201 0.76 5.92 -0.64
CA ASP A 201 1.82 5.93 -1.67
C ASP A 201 2.32 4.51 -1.96
N LEU A 202 2.48 3.69 -0.93
CA LEU A 202 2.90 2.29 -1.09
C LEU A 202 1.87 1.47 -1.88
N TRP A 203 0.57 1.62 -1.57
CA TRP A 203 -0.50 0.99 -2.35
C TRP A 203 -0.55 1.48 -3.80
N SER A 204 -0.42 2.79 -4.00
CA SER A 204 -0.44 3.40 -5.33
C SER A 204 0.73 2.91 -6.18
N ALA A 205 1.92 2.80 -5.60
CA ALA A 205 3.08 2.25 -6.28
C ALA A 205 2.93 0.75 -6.59
N ALA A 206 2.09 0.03 -5.84
CA ALA A 206 1.70 -1.36 -6.14
C ALA A 206 0.60 -1.46 -7.23
N GLY A 207 0.20 -0.34 -7.83
CA GLY A 207 -0.82 -0.28 -8.88
C GLY A 207 -2.25 -0.25 -8.35
N VAL A 208 -2.44 -0.04 -7.04
CA VAL A 208 -3.75 0.09 -6.40
C VAL A 208 -3.98 1.55 -6.06
N THR A 209 -4.77 2.24 -6.89
CA THR A 209 -5.15 3.64 -6.67
C THR A 209 -6.61 3.73 -6.23
N PRO A 210 -6.97 4.61 -5.28
CA PRO A 210 -8.35 4.73 -4.82
C PRO A 210 -9.26 5.38 -5.88
N GLY A 211 -10.47 4.84 -6.01
CA GLY A 211 -11.59 5.47 -6.71
C GLY A 211 -12.35 6.49 -5.88
N ALA A 212 -12.30 6.30 -4.57
CA ALA A 212 -12.84 7.21 -3.58
C ALA A 212 -12.05 7.07 -2.29
N VAL A 213 -12.13 8.08 -1.44
CA VAL A 213 -11.55 8.09 -0.10
C VAL A 213 -12.64 8.37 0.93
N LEU A 214 -12.52 7.74 2.09
CA LEU A 214 -13.38 7.98 3.24
C LEU A 214 -12.51 8.15 4.47
N GLY A 215 -12.73 9.20 5.24
CA GLY A 215 -12.03 9.44 6.50
C GLY A 215 -12.99 9.45 7.68
N HIS A 216 -12.49 9.10 8.86
CA HIS A 216 -13.20 9.29 10.12
C HIS A 216 -12.38 10.18 11.07
N SER A 217 -12.93 11.32 11.48
CA SER A 217 -12.25 12.28 12.37
C SER A 217 -10.89 12.71 11.79
N LEU A 218 -9.76 12.52 12.48
CA LEU A 218 -8.42 12.76 11.93
C LEU A 218 -8.22 12.15 10.53
N GLY A 219 -8.80 10.96 10.30
CA GLY A 219 -8.71 10.29 9.02
C GLY A 219 -9.32 11.10 7.86
N GLU A 220 -10.24 12.03 8.11
CA GLU A 220 -10.75 12.96 7.09
C GLU A 220 -9.65 13.88 6.56
N LEU A 221 -8.70 14.29 7.41
CA LEU A 221 -7.57 15.11 6.98
C LEU A 221 -6.62 14.32 6.08
N ALA A 222 -6.38 13.05 6.39
CA ALA A 222 -5.61 12.14 5.52
C ALA A 222 -6.34 11.88 4.19
N ALA A 223 -7.65 11.63 4.24
CA ALA A 223 -8.48 11.47 3.04
C ALA A 223 -8.46 12.74 2.17
N ALA A 224 -8.60 13.93 2.76
CA ALA A 224 -8.54 15.21 2.05
C ALA A 224 -7.18 15.42 1.37
N HIS A 225 -6.08 15.06 2.03
CA HIS A 225 -4.75 15.08 1.42
C HIS A 225 -4.66 14.13 0.22
N VAL A 226 -5.07 12.87 0.40
CA VAL A 226 -5.01 11.84 -0.65
C VAL A 226 -5.90 12.16 -1.85
N ALA A 227 -7.05 12.82 -1.62
CA ALA A 227 -7.91 13.34 -2.68
C ALA A 227 -7.33 14.57 -3.40
N GLY A 228 -6.20 15.12 -2.94
CA GLY A 228 -5.60 16.33 -3.49
C GLY A 228 -6.30 17.64 -3.09
N ALA A 229 -7.23 17.59 -2.12
CA ALA A 229 -7.93 18.78 -1.62
C ALA A 229 -7.06 19.63 -0.69
N LEU A 230 -6.05 19.02 -0.05
CA LEU A 230 -5.06 19.71 0.78
C LEU A 230 -3.64 19.33 0.33
N SER A 231 -2.78 20.34 0.22
CA SER A 231 -1.34 20.13 0.05
C SER A 231 -0.74 19.46 1.30
N LEU A 232 0.42 18.82 1.17
CA LEU A 232 1.06 18.18 2.33
C LEU A 232 1.37 19.20 3.45
N ASP A 233 1.86 20.38 3.09
CA ASP A 233 2.18 21.45 4.04
C ASP A 233 0.93 21.99 4.75
N ASP A 234 -0.17 22.17 4.00
CA ASP A 234 -1.44 22.60 4.58
C ASP A 234 -2.03 21.53 5.50
N SER A 235 -1.95 20.25 5.09
CA SER A 235 -2.36 19.13 5.92
C SER A 235 -1.54 19.06 7.21
N ALA A 236 -0.21 19.17 7.12
CA ALA A 236 0.66 19.15 8.30
C ALA A 236 0.32 20.29 9.27
N ARG A 237 0.11 21.50 8.75
CA ARG A 237 -0.31 22.66 9.54
C ARG A 237 -1.65 22.41 10.24
N VAL A 238 -2.66 21.96 9.50
CA VAL A 238 -4.02 21.74 10.05
C VAL A 238 -4.00 20.64 11.10
N VAL A 239 -3.40 19.49 10.80
CA VAL A 239 -3.32 18.35 11.73
C VAL A 239 -2.60 18.77 13.01
N ALA A 240 -1.43 19.40 12.91
CA ALA A 240 -0.65 19.78 14.08
C ALA A 240 -1.36 20.82 14.97
N ARG A 241 -2.00 21.82 14.37
CA ARG A 241 -2.76 22.84 15.14
C ARG A 241 -4.01 22.25 15.79
N TRP A 242 -4.72 21.40 15.05
CA TRP A 242 -5.90 20.71 15.56
C TRP A 242 -5.55 19.78 16.72
N SER A 243 -4.47 19.01 16.61
CA SER A 243 -4.04 18.07 17.63
C SER A 243 -3.55 18.78 18.90
N GLN A 244 -2.83 19.90 18.76
CA GLN A 244 -2.41 20.75 19.89
C GLN A 244 -3.60 21.34 20.66
N ALA A 245 -4.63 21.80 19.95
CA ALA A 245 -5.83 22.36 20.57
C ALA A 245 -6.67 21.31 21.34
N GLN A 246 -6.50 20.02 21.05
CA GLN A 246 -7.14 18.93 21.80
C GLN A 246 -6.31 18.45 22.99
N ALA A 247 -5.01 18.75 23.02
CA ALA A 247 -4.08 18.31 24.05
C ALA A 247 -4.05 19.24 25.29
N THR A 248 -4.66 20.43 25.18
CA THR A 248 -4.92 21.38 26.28
C THR A 248 -6.16 21.02 27.07
#